data_AF-K1YKD2-F1
#
_entry.id   AF-K1YKD2-F1
#
_cell.length_a   1.000
_cell.length_b   1.000
_cell.length_c   1.000
_cell.angle_alpha   90.00
_cell.angle_beta   90.00
_cell.angle_gamma   90.00
#
_symmetry.space_group_name_H-M   'P 1'
#
loop_
_entity.id
_entity.type
_entity.pdbx_description
1 polymer ?
#
loop_
_entity_poly.entity_id
_entity_poly.type
_entity_poly.pdbx_seq_one_letter_code
_entity_poly.pdbx_strand_id
1 'polypeptide(L)'
;MLAFKFNIDNLSLMGIVLAVTFLVDDAIVVLENTVRHLEDGMKPIPAAVRSMKEITFTLISTSVALVIVFTPLVFMSGAVGRNLSEFALTVIFAIIISTIIALTLSPMMCARIIKHHEAPNKAQMLIVNT
;
A
#
# COMPACT_ATOMS: atom_id res chain seq x y z
N MET A 1 11.01 0.51 16.42
CA MET A 1 11.33 1.46 17.50
C MET A 1 11.62 0.76 18.83
N LEU A 2 10.66 0.02 19.41
CA LEU A 2 10.83 -0.64 20.73
C LEU A 2 11.99 -1.66 20.77
N ALA A 3 12.13 -2.48 19.71
CA ALA A 3 13.21 -3.47 19.60
C ALA A 3 14.61 -2.85 19.49
N PHE A 4 14.72 -1.59 19.02
CA PHE A 4 15.99 -0.88 18.82
C PHE A 4 16.23 0.21 19.87
N LYS A 5 15.37 0.33 20.89
CA LYS A 5 15.44 1.37 21.95
C LYS A 5 15.52 2.81 21.42
N PHE A 6 14.87 3.11 20.29
CA PHE A 6 14.78 4.49 19.78
C PHE A 6 13.76 5.30 20.57
N ASN A 7 14.10 6.56 20.88
CA ASN A 7 13.20 7.51 21.53
C ASN A 7 12.28 8.18 20.50
N ILE A 8 11.10 8.64 20.95
CA ILE A 8 10.25 9.48 20.12
C ILE A 8 10.81 10.90 20.14
N ASP A 9 11.50 11.27 19.07
CA ASP A 9 12.00 12.61 18.80
C ASP A 9 11.35 13.20 17.53
N ASN A 10 11.68 14.45 17.19
CA ASN A 10 11.06 15.14 16.05
C ASN A 10 11.29 14.41 14.71
N LEU A 11 12.43 13.73 14.55
CA LEU A 11 12.75 13.00 13.32
C LEU A 11 11.99 11.67 13.25
N SER A 12 11.83 10.97 14.36
CA SER A 12 10.99 9.78 14.45
C SER A 12 9.52 10.10 14.13
N LEU A 13 9.01 11.24 14.60
CA LEU A 13 7.66 11.71 14.29
C LEU A 13 7.51 12.01 12.80
N MET A 14 8.51 12.65 12.19
CA MET A 14 8.54 12.87 10.73
C MET A 14 8.60 11.53 9.97
N GLY A 15 9.34 10.54 10.49
CA GLY A 15 9.36 9.18 9.96
C GLY A 15 8.00 8.49 10.02
N ILE A 16 7.22 8.68 11.08
CA ILE A 16 5.84 8.16 11.19
C ILE A 16 4.92 8.83 10.17
N VAL A 17 5.02 10.15 9.99
CA VAL A 17 4.23 10.87 8.97
C VAL A 17 4.50 10.30 7.57
N LEU A 18 5.77 10.07 7.24
CA LEU A 18 6.13 9.43 5.96
C LEU A 18 5.68 7.98 5.88
N ALA A 19 5.73 7.23 6.99
CA ALA A 19 5.25 5.86 7.03
C ALA A 19 3.78 5.75 6.62
N VAL A 20 2.93 6.69 7.03
CA VAL A 20 1.52 6.74 6.62
C VAL A 20 1.41 6.96 5.10
N THR A 21 2.25 7.81 4.52
CA THR A 21 2.26 8.03 3.07
C THR A 21 2.60 6.76 2.30
N PHE A 22 3.64 6.03 2.70
CA PHE A 22 3.98 4.75 2.05
C PHE A 22 2.89 3.69 2.23
N LEU A 23 2.30 3.61 3.42
CA LEU A 23 1.22 2.67 3.71
C LEU A 23 -0.02 2.89 2.84
N VAL A 24 -0.38 4.16 2.62
CA VAL A 24 -1.56 4.52 1.82
C VAL A 24 -1.29 4.33 0.33
N ASP A 25 -0.06 4.60 -0.16
CA ASP A 25 0.31 4.44 -1.57
C ASP A 25 0.09 3.00 -2.08
N ASP A 26 0.69 2.00 -1.43
CA ASP A 26 0.56 0.60 -1.84
C ASP A 26 -0.91 0.11 -1.74
N ALA A 27 -1.63 0.55 -0.69
CA ALA A 27 -3.02 0.17 -0.49
C ALA A 27 -3.95 0.76 -1.57
N ILE A 28 -3.72 2.01 -1.98
CA ILE A 28 -4.48 2.67 -3.04
C ILE A 28 -4.25 1.94 -4.36
N VAL A 29 -3.00 1.59 -4.71
CA VAL A 29 -2.70 0.89 -5.96
C VAL A 29 -3.44 -0.45 -6.04
N VAL A 30 -3.49 -1.23 -4.94
CA VAL A 30 -4.26 -2.49 -4.88
C VAL A 30 -5.75 -2.25 -5.04
N LEU A 31 -6.28 -1.23 -4.35
CA LEU A 31 -7.69 -0.88 -4.37
C LEU A 31 -8.12 -0.46 -5.78
N GLU A 32 -7.40 0.48 -6.40
CA GLU A 32 -7.73 1.05 -7.70
C GLU A 32 -7.75 -0.02 -8.79
N ASN A 33 -6.74 -0.89 -8.82
CA ASN A 33 -6.73 -1.99 -9.79
C ASN A 33 -7.83 -3.03 -9.51
N THR A 34 -8.19 -3.26 -8.24
CA THR A 34 -9.32 -4.14 -7.89
C THR A 34 -10.66 -3.53 -8.31
N VAL A 35 -10.86 -2.23 -8.08
CA VAL A 35 -12.07 -1.51 -8.46
C VAL A 35 -12.23 -1.49 -9.98
N ARG A 36 -11.15 -1.24 -10.73
CA ARG A 36 -11.16 -1.34 -12.20
C ARG A 36 -11.69 -2.69 -12.68
N HIS A 37 -11.22 -3.78 -12.08
CA HIS A 37 -11.69 -5.13 -12.38
C HIS A 37 -13.16 -5.37 -11.99
N LEU A 38 -13.66 -4.71 -10.94
CA LEU A 38 -15.09 -4.73 -10.57
C LEU A 38 -15.95 -3.98 -11.60
N GLU A 39 -15.48 -2.83 -12.09
CA GLU A 39 -16.14 -2.02 -13.12
C GLU A 39 -16.21 -2.76 -14.45
N ASP A 40 -15.21 -3.58 -14.76
CA ASP A 40 -15.22 -4.53 -15.89
C ASP A 40 -16.22 -5.70 -15.71
N GLY A 41 -16.98 -5.72 -14.59
CA GLY A 41 -18.03 -6.69 -14.31
C GLY A 41 -17.58 -7.96 -13.57
N MET A 42 -16.35 -8.01 -13.05
CA MET A 42 -15.91 -9.16 -12.23
C MET A 42 -16.43 -9.08 -10.80
N LYS A 43 -16.80 -10.24 -10.26
CA LYS A 43 -17.18 -10.36 -8.84
C LYS A 43 -16.02 -9.94 -7.91
N PRO A 44 -16.28 -9.47 -6.68
CA PRO A 44 -15.25 -8.92 -5.79
C PRO A 44 -14.05 -9.83 -5.49
N ILE A 45 -14.30 -11.11 -5.21
CA ILE A 45 -13.24 -12.09 -4.91
C ILE A 45 -12.32 -12.34 -6.12
N PRO A 46 -12.83 -12.74 -7.31
CA PRO A 46 -11.97 -12.97 -8.46
C PRO A 46 -11.27 -11.69 -8.94
N ALA A 47 -11.89 -10.51 -8.81
CA ALA A 47 -11.26 -9.23 -9.13
C ALA A 47 -10.04 -8.95 -8.25
N ALA A 48 -10.14 -9.15 -6.92
CA ALA A 48 -9.01 -8.99 -6.02
C ALA A 48 -7.88 -9.97 -6.32
N VAL A 49 -8.20 -11.25 -6.60
CA VAL A 49 -7.18 -12.25 -6.96
C VAL A 49 -6.52 -11.92 -8.29
N ARG A 50 -7.30 -11.44 -9.27
CA ARG A 50 -6.77 -11.02 -10.57
C ARG A 50 -5.87 -9.80 -10.41
N SER A 51 -6.30 -8.83 -9.61
CA SER A 51 -5.54 -7.63 -9.31
C SER A 51 -4.16 -7.97 -8.77
N MET A 52 -4.09 -8.83 -7.74
CA MET A 52 -2.83 -9.25 -7.15
C MET A 52 -1.89 -9.91 -8.16
N LYS A 53 -2.40 -10.74 -9.08
CA LYS A 53 -1.56 -11.39 -10.10
C LYS A 53 -0.89 -10.40 -11.05
N GLU A 54 -1.48 -9.22 -11.27
CA GLU A 54 -0.96 -8.20 -12.18
C GLU A 54 0.02 -7.26 -11.48
N ILE A 55 -0.26 -6.86 -10.24
CA ILE A 55 0.48 -5.78 -9.56
C ILE A 55 1.55 -6.26 -8.58
N THR A 56 1.55 -7.54 -8.16
CA THR A 56 2.48 -8.03 -7.13
C THR A 56 3.94 -7.76 -7.50
N PHE A 57 4.32 -8.02 -8.75
CA PHE A 57 5.68 -7.77 -9.21
C PHE A 57 6.03 -6.28 -9.17
N THR A 58 5.10 -5.43 -9.60
CA THR A 58 5.24 -3.97 -9.59
C THR A 58 5.46 -3.45 -8.18
N LEU A 59 4.62 -3.85 -7.21
CA LEU A 59 4.72 -3.44 -5.80
C LEU A 59 6.06 -3.87 -5.18
N ILE A 60 6.48 -5.11 -5.39
CA ILE A 60 7.77 -5.58 -4.86
C ILE A 60 8.93 -4.77 -5.48
N SER A 61 8.89 -4.52 -6.79
CA SER A 61 9.93 -3.78 -7.48
C SER A 61 10.04 -2.33 -7.00
N THR A 62 8.91 -1.63 -6.82
CA THR A 62 8.90 -0.24 -6.32
C THR A 62 9.35 -0.17 -4.86
N SER A 63 8.87 -1.08 -4.01
CA SER A 63 9.29 -1.14 -2.60
C SER A 63 10.80 -1.39 -2.46
N VAL A 64 11.38 -2.31 -3.25
CA VAL A 64 12.83 -2.56 -3.24
C VAL A 64 13.60 -1.33 -3.72
N ALA A 65 13.13 -0.65 -4.77
CA ALA A 65 13.76 0.58 -5.24
C ALA A 65 13.78 1.66 -4.15
N LEU A 66 12.68 1.84 -3.41
CA LEU A 66 12.63 2.78 -2.29
C LEU A 66 13.61 2.42 -1.17
N VAL A 67 13.70 1.14 -0.80
CA VAL A 67 14.67 0.68 0.21
C VAL A 67 16.11 0.99 -0.22
N ILE A 68 16.43 0.79 -1.50
CA ILE A 68 17.75 1.12 -2.06
C ILE A 68 18.00 2.64 -1.99
N VAL A 69 17.00 3.47 -2.27
CA VAL A 69 17.12 4.94 -2.18
C VAL A 69 17.42 5.41 -0.75
N PHE A 70 16.83 4.77 0.27
CA PHE A 70 17.05 5.13 1.67
C PHE A 70 18.29 4.48 2.30
N THR A 71 18.83 3.42 1.69
CA THR A 71 19.99 2.66 2.22
C THR A 71 21.23 3.53 2.49
N PRO A 72 21.66 4.45 1.60
CA PRO A 72 22.83 5.29 1.85
C PRO A 72 22.73 6.13 3.13
N LEU A 73 21.51 6.56 3.51
CA LEU A 73 21.30 7.38 4.70
C LEU A 73 21.58 6.61 6.00
N VAL A 74 21.40 5.28 5.98
CA VAL A 74 21.72 4.42 7.13
C VAL A 74 23.23 4.35 7.38
N PHE A 75 24.05 4.52 6.34
CA PHE A 75 25.51 4.49 6.44
C PHE A 75 26.14 5.86 6.74
N MET A 76 25.33 6.92 6.85
CA MET A 76 25.85 8.25 7.17
C MET A 76 26.38 8.31 8.61
N SER A 77 27.65 8.68 8.74
CA SER A 77 28.33 8.82 10.03
C SER A 77 28.29 10.26 10.56
N GLY A 78 28.51 10.43 11.88
CA GLY A 78 28.53 11.71 12.57
C GLY A 78 27.27 11.99 13.41
N ALA A 79 27.26 13.11 14.13
CA ALA A 79 26.14 13.47 15.03
C ALA A 79 24.81 13.65 14.26
N VAL A 80 24.86 14.33 13.10
CA VAL A 80 23.70 14.46 12.18
C VAL A 80 23.38 13.12 11.50
N GLY A 81 24.40 12.32 11.20
CA GLY A 81 24.24 10.99 10.58
C GLY A 81 23.46 10.01 11.45
N ARG A 82 23.65 10.05 12.78
CA ARG A 82 22.89 9.20 13.71
C ARG A 82 21.38 9.46 13.62
N ASN A 83 21.00 10.73 13.69
CA ASN A 83 19.62 11.18 13.58
C ASN A 83 18.99 10.83 12.23
N LEU A 84 19.72 11.00 11.12
CA LEU A 84 19.26 10.63 9.77
C LEU A 84 19.19 9.11 9.57
N SER A 85 20.09 8.34 10.18
CA SER A 85 20.05 6.88 10.16
C SER A 85 18.84 6.35 10.93
N GLU A 86 18.48 6.92 12.07
CA GLU A 86 17.28 6.56 12.82
C GLU A 86 15.99 6.82 12.02
N PHE A 87 15.95 7.96 11.34
CA PHE A 87 14.89 8.32 10.40
C PHE A 87 14.83 7.35 9.20
N ALA A 88 15.95 7.09 8.54
CA ALA A 88 16.01 6.22 7.36
C ALA A 88 15.61 4.78 7.68
N LEU A 89 16.06 4.24 8.83
CA LEU A 89 15.64 2.93 9.30
C LEU A 89 14.13 2.86 9.53
N THR A 90 13.56 3.89 10.15
CA THR A 90 12.10 3.97 10.39
C THR A 90 11.33 3.91 9.07
N VAL A 91 11.77 4.64 8.05
CA VAL A 91 11.14 4.64 6.73
C VAL A 91 11.29 3.30 6.02
N ILE A 92 12.49 2.69 6.03
CA ILE A 92 12.72 1.37 5.43
C ILE A 92 11.81 0.30 6.05
N PHE A 93 11.69 0.30 7.38
CA PHE A 93 10.78 -0.60 8.08
C PHE A 93 9.32 -0.35 7.70
N ALA A 94 8.91 0.92 7.58
CA ALA A 94 7.56 1.27 7.16
C ALA A 94 7.23 0.76 5.75
N ILE A 95 8.16 0.92 4.80
CA ILE A 95 8.01 0.41 3.43
C ILE A 95 7.83 -1.11 3.44
N ILE A 96 8.72 -1.85 4.11
CA ILE A 96 8.64 -3.32 4.14
C ILE A 96 7.32 -3.80 4.75
N ILE A 97 6.91 -3.20 5.86
CA ILE A 97 5.64 -3.55 6.52
C ILE A 97 4.45 -3.18 5.63
N SER A 98 4.49 -2.03 4.96
CA SER A 98 3.47 -1.60 4.00
C SER A 98 3.29 -2.63 2.89
N THR A 99 4.38 -3.05 2.23
CA THR A 99 4.31 -4.03 1.14
C THR A 99 3.67 -5.34 1.62
N ILE A 100 4.03 -5.81 2.81
CA ILE A 100 3.44 -7.04 3.38
C ILE A 100 1.93 -6.88 3.59
N ILE A 101 1.50 -5.76 4.17
CA ILE A 101 0.08 -5.46 4.40
C ILE A 101 -0.66 -5.33 3.05
N ALA A 102 -0.08 -4.64 2.08
CA ALA A 102 -0.66 -4.48 0.75
C ALA A 102 -0.81 -5.80 0.00
N LEU A 103 0.14 -6.73 0.13
CA LEU A 103 0.05 -8.04 -0.52
C LEU A 103 -0.89 -9.03 0.17
N THR A 104 -1.26 -8.78 1.44
CA THR A 104 -2.02 -9.73 2.25
C THR A 104 -3.38 -9.19 2.68
N LEU A 105 -3.38 -8.11 3.46
CA LEU A 105 -4.57 -7.58 4.10
C LEU A 105 -5.41 -6.77 3.12
N SER A 106 -4.79 -5.92 2.30
CA SER A 106 -5.50 -5.07 1.33
C SER A 106 -6.37 -5.86 0.35
N PRO A 107 -5.89 -6.93 -0.33
CA PRO A 107 -6.76 -7.72 -1.22
C PRO A 107 -7.85 -8.47 -0.46
N MET A 108 -7.59 -8.94 0.77
CA MET A 108 -8.58 -9.61 1.61
C MET A 108 -9.71 -8.66 2.00
N MET A 109 -9.37 -7.42 2.35
CA MET A 109 -10.34 -6.37 2.65
C MET A 109 -11.12 -5.96 1.40
N CYS A 110 -10.45 -5.78 0.25
CA CYS A 110 -11.10 -5.45 -1.01
C CYS A 110 -12.14 -6.52 -1.41
N ALA A 111 -11.79 -7.80 -1.27
CA ALA A 111 -12.68 -8.91 -1.60
C ALA A 111 -13.92 -9.03 -0.70
N ARG A 112 -13.86 -8.53 0.54
CA ARG A 112 -14.93 -8.67 1.56
C ARG A 112 -15.77 -7.41 1.77
N ILE A 113 -15.15 -6.24 1.66
CA ILE A 113 -15.77 -4.96 2.04
C ILE A 113 -16.37 -4.27 0.81
N ILE A 114 -15.76 -4.43 -0.37
CA ILE A 114 -16.23 -3.75 -1.58
C ILE A 114 -17.50 -4.45 -2.08
N LYS A 115 -18.61 -3.73 -2.04
CA LYS A 115 -19.90 -4.19 -2.57
C LYS A 115 -19.88 -4.05 -4.09
N HIS A 116 -20.20 -5.13 -4.78
CA HIS A 116 -20.44 -5.10 -6.22
C HIS A 116 -21.68 -4.22 -6.45
N HIS A 117 -21.53 -3.09 -7.14
CA HIS A 117 -22.70 -2.42 -7.70
C HIS A 117 -23.21 -3.35 -8.79
N GLU A 118 -24.30 -4.07 -8.53
CA GLU A 118 -24.98 -4.82 -9.57
C GLU A 118 -25.34 -3.83 -10.69
N ALA A 119 -24.77 -4.04 -11.88
CA ALA A 119 -25.18 -3.33 -13.07
C ALA A 119 -26.71 -3.43 -13.17
N PRO A 120 -27.42 -2.31 -13.45
CA PRO A 120 -28.87 -2.26 -13.38
C PRO A 120 -29.46 -3.41 -14.21
N ASN A 121 -30.31 -4.18 -13.54
CA ASN A 121 -30.93 -5.38 -14.07
C ASN A 121 -31.55 -5.04 -15.44
N LYS A 122 -31.41 -5.90 -16.47
CA LYS A 122 -31.94 -5.62 -17.83
C LYS A 122 -33.43 -5.19 -17.83
N ALA A 123 -34.19 -5.59 -16.82
CA ALA A 123 -35.56 -5.15 -16.58
C ALA A 123 -35.71 -3.64 -16.31
N GLN A 124 -34.72 -2.99 -15.67
CA GLN A 124 -34.70 -1.55 -15.42
C GLN A 124 -34.31 -0.73 -16.66
N MET A 125 -33.43 -1.25 -17.53
CA MET A 125 -33.11 -0.60 -18.81
C MET A 125 -34.29 -0.59 -19.80
N LEU A 126 -35.19 -1.59 -19.74
CA LEU A 126 -36.40 -1.59 -20.56
C LEU A 126 -37.43 -0.53 -20.11
N ILE A 127 -37.49 -0.21 -18.81
CA ILE A 127 -38.44 0.78 -18.28
C ILE A 127 -37.97 2.22 -18.56
N VAL A 128 -36.66 2.48 -18.60
CA VAL A 128 -36.12 3.82 -18.87
C VAL A 128 -36.20 4.23 -20.36
N ASN A 129 -36.37 3.26 -21.26
CA ASN A 129 -36.46 3.50 -22.71
C ASN A 129 -37.91 3.44 -23.26
N THR A 130 -38.91 3.60 -22.39
CA THR A 130 -40.33 3.78 -22.74
C THR A 130 -40.84 5.06 -22.09
#